data_AF-A0A9D7Y6T4-F1
#
_entry.id   AF-A0A9D7Y6T4-F1
#
_cell.length_a   1.000
_cell.length_b   1.000
_cell.length_c   1.000
_cell.angle_alpha   90.00
_cell.angle_beta   90.00
_cell.angle_gamma   90.00
#
_symmetry.space_group_name_H-M   'P 1'
#
loop_
_entity.id
_entity.type
_entity.pdbx_description
1 polymer ?
#
loop_
_entity_poly.entity_id
_entity_poly.type
_entity_poly.pdbx_seq_one_letter_code
_entity_poly.pdbx_strand_id
1 'polypeptide(L)'
;MIDCTSTNMDEQTIKAFKMAVPVTIHQLQNGKCFTSETVVVESDFVVSFKRFYDEYPLKRNRYRAEKCFEKLSKSNQVKAFYSLHGYKKYLIKTQIFAMGADRYLSDHHFETEWEKIK
;
A
#
# COMPACT_ATOMS: atom_id res chain seq x y z
N MET A 1 8.39 0.22 -7.98
CA MET A 1 9.51 0.37 -8.93
C MET A 1 10.66 -0.44 -8.38
N ILE A 2 11.09 -1.47 -9.10
CA ILE A 2 12.21 -2.33 -8.65
C ILE A 2 13.49 -1.50 -8.86
N ASP A 3 14.23 -1.25 -7.79
CA ASP A 3 15.52 -0.55 -7.84
C ASP A 3 16.65 -1.55 -8.09
N CYS A 4 17.33 -1.40 -9.23
CA CYS A 4 18.41 -2.27 -9.69
C CYS A 4 19.76 -1.53 -9.73
N THR A 5 19.91 -0.42 -9.02
CA THR A 5 21.14 0.41 -9.07
C THR A 5 22.38 -0.28 -8.48
N SER A 6 22.20 -1.35 -7.70
CA SER A 6 23.28 -2.12 -7.04
C SER A 6 23.41 -3.56 -7.56
N THR A 7 22.96 -3.88 -8.77
CA THR A 7 23.12 -5.24 -9.34
C THR A 7 24.30 -5.32 -10.30
N ASN A 8 25.33 -6.09 -9.94
CA ASN A 8 26.41 -6.46 -10.85
C ASN A 8 26.02 -7.77 -11.56
N MET A 9 25.18 -7.65 -12.58
CA MET A 9 24.66 -8.80 -13.33
C MET A 9 25.32 -8.81 -14.70
N ASP A 10 25.87 -9.97 -15.10
CA ASP A 10 26.49 -10.13 -16.41
C ASP A 10 25.49 -9.88 -17.54
N GLU A 11 25.95 -9.32 -18.67
CA GLU A 11 25.09 -8.91 -19.79
C GLU A 11 24.23 -10.06 -20.33
N GLN A 12 24.80 -11.27 -20.39
CA GLN A 12 24.06 -12.45 -20.84
C GLN A 12 22.93 -12.81 -19.88
N THR A 13 23.17 -12.63 -18.58
CA THR A 13 22.19 -12.89 -17.52
C THR A 13 21.04 -11.90 -17.57
N ILE A 14 21.34 -10.61 -17.80
CA ILE A 14 20.33 -9.57 -17.98
C ILE A 14 19.45 -9.89 -19.19
N LYS A 15 20.06 -10.32 -20.30
CA LYS A 15 19.34 -10.65 -21.54
C LYS A 15 18.43 -11.88 -21.35
N ALA A 16 18.92 -12.92 -20.68
CA ALA A 16 18.13 -14.09 -20.33
C ALA A 16 16.95 -13.74 -19.41
N PHE A 17 17.17 -12.90 -18.39
CA PHE A 17 16.12 -12.44 -17.49
C PHE A 17 15.04 -11.63 -18.23
N LYS A 18 15.44 -10.68 -19.09
CA LYS A 18 14.50 -9.87 -19.89
C LYS A 18 13.71 -10.70 -20.91
N MET A 19 14.25 -11.82 -21.38
CA MET A 19 13.53 -12.76 -22.24
C MET A 19 12.52 -13.63 -21.47
N ALA A 20 12.85 -14.00 -20.24
CA ALA A 20 12.03 -14.89 -19.43
C ALA A 20 10.92 -14.15 -18.66
N VAL A 21 11.16 -12.90 -18.26
CA VAL A 21 10.23 -12.15 -17.39
C VAL A 21 9.40 -11.16 -18.22
N PRO A 22 8.09 -11.42 -18.41
CA PRO A 22 7.20 -10.50 -19.09
C PRO A 22 7.00 -9.22 -18.27
N VAL A 23 7.08 -8.07 -18.93
CA VAL A 23 7.00 -6.75 -18.27
C VAL A 23 5.54 -6.28 -18.16
N THR A 24 4.65 -6.80 -18.99
CA THR A 24 3.24 -6.40 -19.06
C THR A 24 2.30 -7.60 -18.90
N ILE A 25 1.10 -7.35 -18.36
CA ILE A 25 0.08 -8.39 -18.14
C ILE A 25 -0.33 -9.06 -19.47
N HIS A 26 -0.37 -8.32 -20.58
CA HIS A 26 -0.62 -8.90 -21.90
C HIS A 26 0.50 -9.84 -22.37
N GLN A 27 1.75 -9.57 -21.98
CA GLN A 27 2.87 -10.48 -22.25
C GLN A 27 2.85 -11.70 -21.33
N LEU A 28 2.27 -11.60 -20.12
CA LEU A 28 1.98 -12.77 -19.27
C LEU A 28 0.98 -13.72 -19.94
N GLN A 29 -0.06 -13.18 -20.58
CA GLN A 29 -1.12 -13.98 -21.22
C GLN A 29 -0.66 -14.71 -22.49
N ASN A 30 0.26 -14.11 -23.25
CA ASN A 30 0.74 -14.64 -24.53
C ASN A 30 2.17 -15.22 -24.48
N GLY A 31 2.84 -15.15 -23.33
CA GLY A 31 4.24 -15.52 -23.18
C GLY A 31 4.46 -17.01 -22.96
N LYS A 32 5.52 -17.58 -23.55
CA LYS A 32 6.06 -18.92 -23.24
C LYS A 32 6.69 -19.01 -21.83
N CYS A 33 6.54 -17.97 -21.02
CA CYS A 33 7.22 -17.77 -19.75
C CYS A 33 6.64 -18.63 -18.61
N PHE A 34 5.47 -19.22 -18.83
CA PHE A 34 4.75 -20.03 -17.84
C PHE A 34 4.44 -21.40 -18.42
N THR A 35 4.60 -22.44 -17.61
CA THR A 35 4.19 -23.80 -17.95
C THR A 35 2.69 -23.97 -17.67
N SER A 36 2.08 -25.03 -18.19
CA SER A 36 0.67 -25.39 -17.93
C SER A 36 0.33 -25.58 -16.44
N GLU A 37 1.35 -25.69 -15.57
CA GLU A 37 1.21 -25.84 -14.12
C GLU A 37 1.30 -24.51 -13.36
N THR A 38 1.57 -23.39 -14.05
CA THR A 38 1.71 -22.09 -13.40
C THR A 38 0.33 -21.52 -13.05
N VAL A 39 0.09 -21.27 -11.76
CA VAL A 39 -1.12 -20.61 -11.28
C VAL A 39 -0.82 -19.15 -10.94
N VAL A 40 -1.43 -18.23 -11.69
CA VAL A 40 -1.42 -16.80 -11.35
C VAL A 40 -2.47 -16.56 -10.26
N VAL A 41 -2.02 -16.27 -9.04
CA VAL A 41 -2.90 -15.87 -7.94
C VAL A 41 -2.84 -14.35 -7.82
N GLU A 42 -3.92 -13.68 -8.21
CA GLU A 42 -4.09 -12.26 -7.92
C GLU A 42 -4.39 -12.12 -6.42
N SER A 43 -3.36 -11.75 -5.64
CA SER A 43 -3.58 -11.41 -4.23
C SER A 43 -4.03 -9.96 -4.13
N ASP A 44 -5.19 -9.72 -3.50
CA ASP A 44 -5.59 -8.37 -3.09
C ASP A 44 -4.47 -7.71 -2.29
N PHE A 45 -4.20 -6.43 -2.53
CA PHE A 45 -3.26 -5.68 -1.73
C PHE A 45 -3.78 -5.58 -0.28
N VAL A 46 -3.10 -6.24 0.65
CA VAL A 46 -3.44 -6.21 2.08
C VAL A 46 -2.54 -5.21 2.81
N VAL A 47 -3.13 -4.22 3.46
CA VAL A 47 -2.42 -3.36 4.39
C VAL A 47 -2.51 -3.96 5.78
N SER A 48 -1.36 -4.35 6.35
CA SER A 48 -1.31 -4.77 7.75
C SER A 48 -1.51 -3.57 8.68
N PHE A 49 -2.17 -3.80 9.83
CA PHE A 49 -2.32 -2.76 10.85
C PHE A 49 -0.97 -2.17 11.27
N LYS A 50 0.08 -3.00 11.39
CA LYS A 50 1.44 -2.54 11.69
C LYS A 50 1.89 -1.46 10.69
N ARG A 51 1.73 -1.70 9.39
CA ARG A 51 2.12 -0.74 8.35
C ARG A 51 1.33 0.56 8.44
N PHE A 52 0.01 0.47 8.65
CA PHE A 52 -0.83 1.64 8.88
C PHE A 52 -0.40 2.43 10.12
N TYR A 53 -0.22 1.73 11.24
CA TYR A 53 0.07 2.34 12.52
C TYR A 53 1.47 2.93 12.57
N ASP A 54 2.47 2.33 11.90
CA ASP A 54 3.83 2.84 11.75
C ASP A 54 3.87 4.16 10.94
N GLU A 55 2.95 4.32 9.98
CA GLU A 55 2.80 5.57 9.22
C GLU A 55 1.98 6.65 9.93
N TYR A 56 1.11 6.28 10.86
CA TYR A 56 0.17 7.21 11.49
C TYR A 56 0.86 8.30 12.35
N PRO A 57 0.49 9.59 12.27
CA PRO A 57 1.24 10.67 12.93
C PRO A 57 1.25 10.63 14.47
N LEU A 58 0.17 10.15 15.11
CA LEU A 58 0.06 10.07 16.56
C LEU A 58 -0.01 8.61 17.05
N LYS A 59 1.02 8.16 17.78
CA LYS A 59 1.06 6.82 18.37
C LYS A 59 0.36 6.79 19.73
N ARG A 60 -0.97 6.59 19.74
CA ARG A 60 -1.75 6.43 20.98
C ARG A 60 -2.80 5.34 20.84
N ASN A 61 -3.14 4.69 21.96
CA ASN A 61 -4.21 3.70 22.06
C ASN A 61 -4.11 2.57 21.02
N ARG A 62 -2.90 2.06 20.75
CA ARG A 62 -2.63 1.06 19.70
C ARG A 62 -3.63 -0.09 19.69
N TYR A 63 -3.91 -0.67 20.85
CA TYR A 63 -4.87 -1.78 21.00
C TYR A 63 -6.30 -1.44 20.55
N ARG A 64 -6.78 -0.22 20.82
CA ARG A 64 -8.10 0.22 20.36
C ARG A 64 -8.10 0.47 18.86
N ALA A 65 -7.05 1.10 18.34
CA ALA A 65 -6.89 1.35 16.91
C ALA A 65 -6.82 0.04 16.11
N GLU A 66 -6.13 -0.97 16.62
CA GLU A 66 -6.03 -2.31 16.01
C GLU A 66 -7.41 -2.96 15.88
N LYS A 67 -8.20 -2.96 16.97
CA LYS A 67 -9.58 -3.44 16.94
C LYS A 67 -10.47 -2.67 15.96
N CYS A 68 -10.29 -1.35 15.84
CA CYS A 68 -11.04 -0.57 14.85
C CYS A 68 -10.61 -0.94 13.43
N PHE A 69 -9.32 -1.13 13.18
CA PHE A 69 -8.77 -1.48 11.88
C PHE A 69 -9.21 -2.87 11.41
N GLU A 70 -9.21 -3.86 12.29
CA GLU A 70 -9.67 -5.23 12.00
C GLU A 70 -11.17 -5.30 11.67
N LYS A 71 -11.98 -4.38 12.19
CA LYS A 71 -13.41 -4.28 11.87
C LYS A 71 -13.68 -3.68 10.48
N LEU A 72 -12.71 -3.00 9.88
CA LEU A 72 -12.87 -2.44 8.54
C LEU A 72 -12.80 -3.53 7.48
N SER A 73 -13.57 -3.36 6.39
CA SER A 73 -13.39 -4.17 5.19
C SER A 73 -11.98 -3.98 4.62
N LYS A 74 -11.45 -4.97 3.91
CA LYS A 74 -10.12 -4.88 3.27
C LYS A 74 -9.98 -3.64 2.39
N SER A 75 -11.03 -3.29 1.64
CA SER A 75 -11.07 -2.07 0.82
C SER A 75 -10.93 -0.80 1.67
N ASN A 76 -11.64 -0.72 2.79
CA ASN A 76 -11.55 0.42 3.71
C ASN A 76 -10.19 0.50 4.42
N GLN A 77 -9.56 -0.63 4.74
CA GLN A 77 -8.19 -0.66 5.29
C GLN A 77 -7.19 -0.04 4.31
N VAL A 78 -7.30 -0.36 3.02
CA VAL A 78 -6.46 0.22 1.97
C VAL A 78 -6.75 1.71 1.80
N LYS A 79 -8.03 2.11 1.77
CA LYS A 79 -8.44 3.53 1.69
C LYS A 79 -7.93 4.33 2.89
N ALA A 80 -8.02 3.77 4.10
CA ALA A 80 -7.48 4.36 5.33
C ALA A 80 -5.98 4.57 5.27
N PHE A 81 -5.24 3.63 4.68
CA PHE A 81 -3.80 3.77 4.51
C PHE A 81 -3.43 4.89 3.53
N TYR A 82 -4.04 4.93 2.34
CA TYR A 82 -3.70 5.93 1.33
C TYR A 82 -4.12 7.36 1.71
N SER A 83 -5.24 7.51 2.43
CA SER A 83 -5.69 8.81 2.90
C SER A 83 -4.81 9.44 3.99
N LEU A 84 -3.90 8.67 4.63
CA LEU A 84 -2.95 9.22 5.60
C LEU A 84 -2.04 10.29 5.00
N HIS A 85 -1.68 10.17 3.72
CA HIS A 85 -0.83 11.16 3.06
C HIS A 85 -1.49 12.54 3.02
N GLY A 86 -2.75 12.58 2.56
CA GLY A 86 -3.55 13.81 2.55
C GLY A 86 -3.80 14.33 3.95
N TYR A 87 -4.09 13.44 4.90
CA TYR A 87 -4.34 13.82 6.29
C TYR A 87 -3.10 14.45 6.96
N LYS A 88 -1.90 13.88 6.75
CA LYS A 88 -0.63 14.47 7.23
C LYS A 88 -0.42 15.88 6.67
N LYS A 89 -0.64 16.08 5.36
CA LYS A 89 -0.55 17.41 4.74
C LYS A 89 -1.56 18.38 5.35
N TYR A 90 -2.80 17.95 5.58
CA TYR A 90 -3.84 18.76 6.20
C TYR A 90 -3.44 19.21 7.61
N LEU A 91 -2.89 18.32 8.43
CA LEU A 91 -2.42 18.65 9.79
C LEU A 91 -1.29 19.67 9.76
N ILE A 92 -0.32 19.52 8.85
CA ILE A 92 0.78 20.48 8.68
C ILE A 92 0.24 21.84 8.23
N LYS A 93 -0.73 21.87 7.32
CA LYS A 93 -1.31 23.12 6.82
C LYS A 93 -2.13 23.85 7.88
N THR A 94 -2.93 23.12 8.64
CA THR A 94 -3.85 23.70 9.63
C THR A 94 -3.23 23.91 11.01
N GLN A 95 -2.05 23.35 11.26
CA GLN A 95 -1.36 23.39 12.56
C GLN A 95 -2.21 22.80 13.70
N ILE A 96 -3.12 21.87 13.37
CA ILE A 96 -3.97 21.16 14.34
C ILE A 96 -3.27 19.86 14.76
N PHE A 97 -3.47 19.46 16.02
CA PHE A 97 -2.99 18.17 16.52
C PHE A 97 -3.69 17.00 15.85
N ALA A 98 -2.91 15.96 15.52
CA ALA A 98 -3.46 14.72 15.00
C ALA A 98 -4.44 14.08 15.99
N MET A 99 -5.61 13.68 15.53
CA MET A 99 -6.50 12.81 16.32
C MET A 99 -5.90 11.41 16.50
N GLY A 100 -6.35 10.70 17.53
CA GLY A 100 -5.99 9.30 17.74
C GLY A 100 -6.42 8.40 16.58
N ALA A 101 -5.61 7.38 16.27
CA ALA A 101 -5.89 6.44 15.19
C ALA A 101 -7.21 5.68 15.41
N ASP A 102 -7.57 5.41 16.67
CA ASP A 102 -8.86 4.82 17.05
C ASP A 102 -10.03 5.68 16.57
N ARG A 103 -9.98 6.99 16.82
CA ARG A 103 -11.02 7.93 16.39
C ARG A 103 -11.04 8.13 14.87
N TYR A 104 -9.86 8.23 14.27
CA TYR A 104 -9.73 8.35 12.82
C TYR A 104 -10.40 7.19 12.07
N LEU A 105 -10.22 5.97 12.58
CA LEU A 105 -10.80 4.77 12.00
C LEU A 105 -12.29 4.63 12.35
N SER A 106 -12.72 4.94 13.58
CA SER A 106 -14.12 4.82 13.99
C SER A 106 -15.04 5.82 13.29
N ASP A 107 -14.57 7.06 13.12
CA ASP A 107 -15.37 8.16 12.58
C ASP A 107 -15.24 8.24 11.05
N HIS A 108 -14.65 7.22 10.42
CA HIS A 108 -14.46 7.13 8.96
C HIS A 108 -13.78 8.35 8.33
N HIS A 109 -12.87 8.99 9.06
CA HIS A 109 -12.14 10.17 8.59
C HIS A 109 -11.28 9.89 7.35
N PHE A 110 -10.98 8.63 7.04
CA PHE A 110 -10.33 8.22 5.80
C PHE A 110 -11.19 8.40 4.54
N GLU A 111 -12.49 8.66 4.67
CA GLU A 111 -13.37 8.95 3.54
C GLU A 111 -13.32 10.42 3.13
N THR A 112 -12.83 11.29 4.02
CA THR A 112 -12.63 12.70 3.73
C THR A 112 -11.49 12.88 2.73
N GLU A 113 -11.73 13.69 1.69
CA GLU A 113 -10.71 14.08 0.73
C GLU A 113 -9.80 15.19 1.28
N TRP A 114 -8.92 14.83 2.22
CA TRP A 114 -8.01 15.77 2.89
C TRP A 114 -7.13 16.60 1.94
N GLU A 115 -6.84 16.09 0.74
CA GLU A 115 -6.07 16.81 -0.27
C GLU A 115 -6.81 18.00 -0.90
N LYS A 116 -8.16 17.96 -0.91
CA LYS A 116 -8.98 19.01 -1.53
C LYS A 116 -9.48 20.06 -0.53
N ILE A 117 -9.19 19.89 0.77
CA ILE A 117 -9.59 20.85 1.80
C ILE A 117 -8.69 22.09 1.70
N LYS A 118 -9.28 23.17 1.15
CA LYS A 118 -8.67 24.49 0.98
C LYS A 118 -8.58 25.26 2.29
#